data_AF-A0A3R5YV57-F1
#
_entry.id   AF-A0A3R5YV57-F1
#
_cell.length_a   1.000
_cell.length_b   1.000
_cell.length_c   1.000
_cell.angle_alpha   90.00
_cell.angle_beta   90.00
_cell.angle_gamma   90.00
#
_symmetry.space_group_name_H-M   'P 1'
#
loop_
_entity.id
_entity.type
_entity.pdbx_description
1 polymer ?
#
loop_
_entity_poly.entity_id
_entity_poly.type
_entity_poly.pdbx_seq_one_letter_code
_entity_poly.pdbx_strand_id
1 'polypeptide(L)'
;MFSGVLRCAECGCPYSHIQPHSKRVNGIPKWKCKNYVYQNRVSCGGGFISDRQVEEVCTIAINKLIQNPGLTEKYEKKEQQVSPEYRRITSSIADAEDIGADEMTALLFKQASKRYKTLEVRDEDIKAEEMREALVGREEIGEFDEELYRKLIKQIVVYKDDSVRVIFPNNNSIKIGYRDL
;
A
#
# COMPACT_ATOMS: atom_id res chain seq x y z
N MET A 1 15.21 4.88 -8.05
CA MET A 1 14.57 5.43 -6.85
C MET A 1 13.20 4.78 -6.57
N PHE A 2 12.22 4.90 -7.47
CA PHE A 2 10.82 4.45 -7.24
C PHE A 2 10.50 2.99 -7.59
N SER A 3 11.51 2.17 -7.87
CA SER A 3 11.33 0.78 -8.28
C SER A 3 10.68 -0.05 -7.17
N GLY A 4 9.61 -0.78 -7.49
CA GLY A 4 8.86 -1.61 -6.53
C GLY A 4 7.79 -0.86 -5.73
N VAL A 5 7.87 0.47 -5.66
CA VAL A 5 6.87 1.32 -4.98
C VAL A 5 5.71 1.68 -5.92
N LEU A 6 6.01 1.91 -7.20
CA LEU A 6 5.01 2.21 -8.22
C LEU A 6 4.29 0.93 -8.70
N ARG A 7 2.95 0.95 -8.62
CA ARG A 7 2.08 -0.14 -9.04
C ARG A 7 0.95 0.32 -9.95
N CYS A 8 0.48 -0.58 -10.80
CA CYS A 8 -0.63 -0.32 -11.69
C CYS A 8 -1.97 -0.56 -10.99
N ALA A 9 -2.87 0.43 -11.07
CA ALA A 9 -4.23 0.27 -10.59
C ALA A 9 -5.00 -0.82 -11.37
N GLU A 10 -4.73 -0.95 -12.68
CA GLU A 10 -5.47 -1.84 -13.58
C GLU A 10 -5.13 -3.32 -13.36
N CYS A 11 -3.84 -3.65 -13.25
CA CYS A 11 -3.39 -5.04 -13.19
C CYS A 11 -2.54 -5.38 -11.96
N GLY A 12 -2.30 -4.44 -11.05
CA GLY A 12 -1.50 -4.65 -9.84
C GLY A 12 0.00 -4.86 -10.05
N CYS A 13 0.46 -4.98 -11.31
CA CYS A 13 1.86 -5.19 -11.64
C CYS A 13 2.72 -3.96 -11.27
N PRO A 14 4.00 -4.16 -10.91
CA PRO A 14 4.91 -3.06 -10.68
C PRO A 14 5.23 -2.31 -11.99
N TYR A 15 5.60 -1.05 -11.86
CA TYR A 15 6.10 -0.26 -12.99
C TYR A 15 7.59 -0.57 -13.26
N SER A 16 8.01 -0.32 -14.50
CA SER A 16 9.40 -0.30 -14.94
C SER A 16 9.75 1.08 -15.46
N HIS A 17 10.96 1.54 -15.14
CA HIS A 17 11.55 2.74 -15.69
C HIS A 17 11.91 2.53 -17.15
N ILE A 18 11.59 3.50 -18.01
CA ILE A 18 11.92 3.52 -19.42
C ILE A 18 12.89 4.67 -19.66
N GLN A 19 14.04 4.33 -20.22
CA GLN A 19 14.97 5.31 -20.75
C GLN A 19 14.70 5.54 -22.24
N PRO A 20 14.78 6.80 -22.73
CA PRO A 20 14.68 7.08 -24.16
C PRO A 20 15.83 6.41 -24.92
N HIS A 21 15.53 5.80 -26.06
CA HIS A 21 16.51 5.08 -26.88
C HIS A 21 17.49 6.02 -27.64
N SER A 22 17.24 7.33 -27.67
CA SER A 22 18.04 8.29 -28.45
C SER A 22 18.25 9.58 -27.68
N LYS A 23 19.50 10.02 -27.56
CA LYS A 23 19.89 11.34 -27.03
C LYS A 23 19.36 12.51 -27.87
N ARG A 24 18.85 12.27 -29.09
CA ARG A 24 18.28 13.31 -29.97
C ARG A 24 16.81 13.60 -29.68
N VAL A 25 16.11 12.68 -29.03
CA VAL A 25 14.76 12.91 -28.54
C VAL A 25 14.93 13.28 -27.07
N ASN A 26 14.69 14.54 -26.72
CA ASN A 26 14.59 15.01 -25.33
C ASN A 26 13.38 14.36 -24.62
N GLY A 27 13.26 13.04 -24.69
CA GLY A 27 12.22 12.27 -24.05
C GLY A 27 12.49 12.31 -22.56
N ILE A 28 11.54 12.85 -21.80
CA ILE A 28 11.57 12.77 -20.35
C ILE A 28 11.50 11.28 -19.97
N PRO A 29 12.39 10.76 -19.10
CA PRO A 29 12.29 9.40 -18.58
C PRO A 29 10.92 9.18 -17.95
N LYS A 30 10.31 8.03 -18.24
CA LYS A 30 8.94 7.71 -17.80
C LYS A 30 8.88 6.30 -17.22
N TRP A 31 7.94 6.11 -16.32
CA TRP A 31 7.54 4.81 -15.81
C TRP A 31 6.35 4.30 -16.61
N LYS A 32 6.35 3.01 -16.93
CA LYS A 32 5.18 2.28 -17.45
C LYS A 32 4.94 1.00 -16.66
N CYS A 33 3.70 0.52 -16.68
CA CYS A 33 3.37 -0.80 -16.18
C CYS A 33 4.23 -1.89 -16.88
N LYS A 34 4.79 -2.84 -16.12
CA LYS A 34 5.53 -3.98 -16.70
C LYS A 34 4.70 -4.80 -17.67
N ASN A 35 3.40 -4.91 -17.41
CA ASN A 35 2.46 -5.62 -18.26
C ASN A 35 1.82 -4.71 -19.31
N TYR A 36 2.39 -3.52 -19.58
CA TYR A 36 1.89 -2.63 -20.64
C TYR A 36 2.02 -3.32 -22.01
N VAL A 37 3.18 -3.92 -22.30
CA VAL A 37 3.40 -4.76 -23.48
C VAL A 37 3.75 -6.17 -23.01
N TYR A 38 2.88 -7.12 -23.30
CA TYR A 38 3.11 -8.55 -23.09
C TYR A 38 2.94 -9.27 -24.43
N GLN A 39 3.93 -10.09 -24.81
CA GLN A 39 3.92 -10.83 -26.09
C GLN A 39 3.61 -9.95 -27.32
N ASN A 40 4.24 -8.77 -27.43
CA ASN A 40 4.04 -7.79 -28.50
C ASN A 40 2.59 -7.26 -28.65
N ARG A 41 1.76 -7.36 -27.60
CA ARG A 41 0.43 -6.75 -27.54
C ARG A 41 0.31 -5.83 -26.33
N VAL A 42 -0.46 -4.76 -26.46
CA VAL A 42 -0.79 -3.90 -25.31
C VAL A 42 -1.79 -4.65 -24.43
N SER A 43 -1.32 -5.12 -23.28
CA SER A 43 -2.10 -5.96 -22.35
C SER A 43 -2.60 -5.19 -21.12
N CYS A 44 -2.04 -4.01 -20.86
CA CYS A 44 -2.47 -3.14 -19.77
C CYS A 44 -2.41 -1.69 -20.23
N GLY A 45 -3.52 -0.96 -20.09
CA GLY A 45 -3.63 0.46 -20.43
C GLY A 45 -3.25 1.40 -19.29
N GLY A 46 -2.38 0.96 -18.36
CA GLY A 46 -1.94 1.77 -17.24
C GLY A 46 -1.29 3.09 -17.68
N GLY A 47 -1.45 4.14 -16.87
CA GLY A 47 -0.92 5.47 -17.15
C GLY A 47 0.60 5.52 -17.25
N PHE A 48 1.13 6.64 -17.75
CA PHE A 48 2.56 6.95 -17.73
C PHE A 48 2.79 8.06 -16.72
N ILE A 49 3.91 8.01 -16.00
CA ILE A 49 4.32 9.04 -15.05
C ILE A 49 5.82 9.26 -15.15
N SER A 50 6.28 10.52 -15.13
CA SER A 50 7.72 10.84 -15.15
C SER A 50 8.34 10.78 -13.76
N ASP A 51 9.68 10.74 -13.68
CA ASP A 51 10.38 10.84 -12.39
C ASP A 51 9.97 12.11 -11.62
N ARG A 52 9.98 13.27 -12.31
CA ARG A 52 9.57 14.56 -11.75
C ARG A 52 8.13 14.55 -11.21
N GLN A 53 7.19 13.94 -11.93
CA GLN A 53 5.82 13.84 -11.47
C GLN A 53 5.68 12.95 -10.24
N VAL A 54 6.46 11.87 -10.14
CA VAL A 54 6.48 11.03 -8.93
C VAL A 54 7.05 11.81 -7.76
N GLU A 55 8.12 12.57 -7.96
CA GLU A 55 8.73 13.44 -6.94
C GLU A 55 7.73 14.48 -6.42
N GLU A 56 7.08 15.22 -7.31
CA GLU A 56 6.08 16.24 -6.95
C GLU A 56 4.86 15.63 -6.25
N VAL A 57 4.39 14.45 -6.70
CA VAL A 57 3.35 13.69 -5.99
C VAL A 57 3.78 13.34 -4.56
N CYS A 58 5.03 12.92 -4.36
CA CYS A 58 5.55 12.60 -3.03
C CYS A 58 5.60 13.85 -2.15
N THR A 59 6.11 14.97 -2.66
CA THR A 59 6.16 16.25 -1.93
C THR A 59 4.77 16.72 -1.53
N ILE A 60 3.80 16.70 -2.46
CA ILE A 60 2.39 17.05 -2.17
C ILE A 60 1.79 16.10 -1.13
N ALA A 61 2.09 14.79 -1.21
CA ALA A 61 1.58 13.82 -0.26
C ALA A 61 2.10 14.03 1.16
N ILE A 62 3.40 14.33 1.29
CA ILE A 62 4.04 14.61 2.58
C ILE A 62 3.51 15.94 3.15
N ASN A 63 3.40 16.99 2.34
CA ASN A 63 2.83 18.26 2.81
C ASN A 63 1.38 18.10 3.27
N LYS A 64 0.59 17.24 2.60
CA LYS A 64 -0.76 16.91 3.08
C LYS A 64 -0.76 16.17 4.42
N LEU A 65 0.25 15.34 4.72
CA LEU A 65 0.42 14.72 6.03
C LEU A 65 0.77 15.76 7.11
N ILE A 66 1.66 16.71 6.80
CA ILE A 66 2.04 17.81 7.71
C ILE A 66 0.82 18.67 8.02
N GLN A 67 0.06 19.08 7.00
CA GLN A 67 -1.13 19.91 7.15
C GLN A 67 -2.30 19.19 7.84
N ASN A 68 -2.38 17.86 7.72
CA ASN A 68 -3.47 17.07 8.28
C ASN A 68 -2.94 15.90 9.13
N PRO A 69 -2.54 16.17 10.39
CA PRO A 69 -2.06 15.12 11.31
C PRO A 69 -3.06 13.98 11.51
N GLY A 70 -4.37 14.23 11.36
CA GLY A 70 -5.38 13.15 11.41
C GLY A 70 -5.21 12.04 10.36
N LEU A 71 -4.41 12.26 9.30
CA LEU A 71 -4.02 11.19 8.35
C LEU A 71 -2.99 10.21 8.93
N THR A 72 -2.27 10.57 10.00
CA THR A 72 -1.41 9.63 10.74
C THR A 72 -2.23 8.77 11.70
N GLU A 73 -3.33 9.31 12.25
CA GLU A 73 -4.15 8.69 13.31
C GLU A 73 -5.33 7.84 12.82
N LYS A 74 -5.92 8.15 11.65
CA LYS A 74 -7.14 7.46 11.16
C LYS A 74 -6.85 6.01 10.74
N TYR A 75 -6.61 5.12 11.69
CA TYR A 75 -6.56 3.70 11.43
C TYR A 75 -7.97 3.12 11.46
N GLU A 76 -8.52 2.77 10.30
CA GLU A 76 -9.69 1.89 10.26
C GLU A 76 -9.23 0.45 10.54
N LYS A 77 -9.55 -0.04 11.75
CA LYS A 77 -9.48 -1.48 12.08
C LYS A 77 -10.41 -2.23 11.13
N LYS A 78 -9.91 -2.66 9.98
CA LYS A 78 -10.62 -3.62 9.14
C LYS A 78 -10.83 -4.88 9.95
N GLU A 79 -11.99 -5.53 9.82
CA GLU A 79 -12.15 -6.85 10.42
C GLU A 79 -11.18 -7.84 9.74
N GLN A 80 -10.45 -8.62 10.53
CA GLN A 80 -9.62 -9.68 9.97
C GLN A 80 -10.54 -10.77 9.44
N GLN A 81 -10.29 -11.19 8.20
CA GLN A 81 -11.05 -12.28 7.59
C GLN A 81 -10.84 -13.55 8.40
N VAL A 82 -11.93 -14.08 8.95
CA VAL A 82 -11.95 -15.39 9.61
C VAL A 82 -12.40 -16.43 8.60
N SER A 83 -11.63 -17.52 8.49
CA SER A 83 -11.99 -18.59 7.57
C SER A 83 -13.35 -19.22 7.94
N PRO A 84 -14.13 -19.69 6.96
CA PRO A 84 -15.37 -20.43 7.23
C PRO A 84 -15.15 -21.63 8.17
N GLU A 85 -14.00 -22.29 8.07
CA GLU A 85 -13.65 -23.40 8.97
C GLU A 85 -13.42 -22.96 10.42
N TYR A 86 -12.81 -21.81 10.65
CA TYR A 86 -12.66 -21.25 12.00
C TYR A 86 -14.03 -21.01 12.64
N ARG A 87 -14.99 -20.46 11.87
CA ARG A 87 -16.35 -20.24 12.36
C ARG A 87 -17.03 -21.56 12.74
N ARG A 88 -16.93 -22.58 11.87
CA ARG A 88 -17.46 -23.92 12.14
C ARG A 88 -16.89 -24.54 13.41
N ILE A 89 -15.56 -24.51 13.58
CA ILE A 89 -14.90 -25.05 14.78
C ILE A 89 -15.34 -24.28 16.03
N THR A 90 -15.48 -22.96 15.93
CA THR A 90 -15.94 -22.12 17.05
C THR A 90 -17.37 -22.48 17.47
N SER A 91 -18.28 -22.67 16.51
CA SER A 91 -19.63 -23.16 16.80
C SER A 91 -19.59 -24.57 17.41
N SER A 92 -18.80 -25.49 16.86
CA SER A 92 -18.68 -26.85 17.41
C SER A 92 -18.14 -26.89 18.84
N ILE A 93 -17.30 -25.92 19.25
CA ILE A 93 -16.84 -25.80 20.65
C ILE A 93 -17.95 -25.23 21.55
N ALA A 94 -18.71 -24.25 21.05
CA ALA A 94 -19.79 -23.61 21.81
C ALA A 94 -20.99 -24.55 22.05
N ASP A 95 -21.30 -25.39 21.06
CA ASP A 95 -22.42 -26.33 21.10
C ASP A 95 -22.04 -27.67 21.75
N ALA A 96 -20.82 -27.80 22.27
CA ALA A 96 -20.31 -29.06 22.78
C ALA A 96 -20.74 -29.29 24.23
N GLU A 97 -21.71 -30.19 24.42
CA GLU A 97 -22.06 -30.72 25.73
C GLU A 97 -21.45 -32.14 25.88
N ASP A 98 -20.75 -32.37 26.98
CA ASP A 98 -20.23 -33.70 27.38
C ASP A 98 -19.11 -34.31 26.50
N ILE A 99 -18.32 -33.49 25.80
CA ILE A 99 -17.10 -33.96 25.13
C ILE A 99 -15.93 -34.13 26.12
N GLY A 100 -15.16 -35.20 25.91
CA GLY A 100 -13.98 -35.51 26.72
C GLY A 100 -12.89 -34.44 26.62
N ALA A 101 -12.11 -34.28 27.68
CA ALA A 101 -11.06 -33.26 27.79
C ALA A 101 -10.06 -33.28 26.64
N ASP A 102 -9.68 -34.47 26.15
CA ASP A 102 -8.75 -34.63 25.03
C ASP A 102 -9.34 -34.13 23.71
N GLU A 103 -10.64 -34.39 23.48
CA GLU A 103 -11.36 -33.98 22.28
C GLU A 103 -11.60 -32.47 22.27
N MET A 104 -11.98 -31.90 23.43
CA MET A 104 -12.06 -30.46 23.63
C MET A 104 -10.70 -29.77 23.39
N THR A 105 -9.62 -30.34 23.91
CA THR A 105 -8.25 -29.83 23.73
C THR A 105 -7.87 -29.83 22.26
N ALA A 106 -8.16 -30.91 21.52
CA ALA A 106 -7.90 -30.99 20.09
C ALA A 106 -8.67 -29.93 19.28
N LEU A 107 -9.94 -29.66 19.64
CA LEU A 107 -10.74 -28.60 19.01
C LEU A 107 -10.16 -27.20 19.26
N LEU A 108 -9.74 -26.91 20.50
CA LEU A 108 -9.09 -25.63 20.85
C LEU A 108 -7.79 -25.42 20.08
N PHE A 109 -6.93 -26.44 19.97
CA PHE A 109 -5.71 -26.35 19.18
C PHE A 109 -6.00 -26.14 17.69
N LYS A 110 -7.00 -26.84 17.15
CA LYS A 110 -7.43 -26.67 15.77
C LYS A 110 -7.98 -25.27 15.53
N GLN A 111 -8.77 -24.73 16.46
CA GLN A 111 -9.29 -23.38 16.43
C GLN A 111 -8.15 -22.35 16.42
N ALA A 112 -7.19 -22.47 17.35
CA ALA A 112 -6.02 -21.61 17.44
C ALA A 112 -5.18 -21.65 16.15
N SER A 113 -4.90 -22.85 15.63
CA SER A 113 -4.17 -23.02 14.37
C SER A 113 -4.86 -22.32 13.20
N LYS A 114 -6.19 -22.46 13.10
CA LYS A 114 -6.97 -21.78 12.05
C LYS A 114 -6.99 -20.27 12.23
N ARG A 115 -7.03 -19.78 13.47
CA ARG A 115 -6.98 -18.35 13.76
C ARG A 115 -5.64 -17.76 13.36
N TYR A 116 -4.53 -18.35 13.80
CA TYR A 116 -3.18 -17.87 13.50
C TYR A 116 -2.88 -17.84 11.99
N LYS A 117 -3.40 -18.78 11.21
CA LYS A 117 -3.26 -18.76 9.74
C LYS A 117 -3.91 -17.55 9.07
N THR A 118 -4.90 -16.94 9.72
CA THR A 118 -5.65 -15.78 9.20
C THR A 118 -5.34 -14.49 9.96
N LEU A 119 -4.52 -14.57 11.00
CA LEU A 119 -4.17 -13.44 11.85
C LEU A 119 -3.04 -12.67 11.18
N GLU A 120 -3.30 -11.43 10.81
CA GLU A 120 -2.26 -10.51 10.36
C GLU A 120 -1.72 -9.76 11.59
N VAL A 121 -0.39 -9.74 11.76
CA VAL A 121 0.27 -8.89 12.76
C VAL A 121 0.05 -7.44 12.37
N ARG A 122 -0.50 -6.67 13.30
CA ARG A 122 -0.92 -5.27 13.08
C ARG A 122 0.04 -4.33 13.77
N ASP A 123 1.09 -3.95 13.05
CA ASP A 123 2.05 -2.93 13.49
C ASP A 123 1.61 -1.52 13.05
N GLU A 124 0.35 -1.32 12.64
CA GLU A 124 -0.11 -0.02 12.16
C GLU A 124 -0.03 1.08 13.22
N ASP A 125 -0.25 0.74 14.50
CA ASP A 125 -0.12 1.69 15.61
C ASP A 125 1.35 2.16 15.77
N ILE A 126 2.31 1.24 15.61
CA ILE A 126 3.75 1.56 15.63
C ILE A 126 4.08 2.46 14.44
N LYS A 127 3.57 2.13 13.25
CA LYS A 127 3.80 2.92 12.03
C LYS A 127 3.18 4.31 12.09
N ALA A 128 2.01 4.44 12.71
CA ALA A 128 1.36 5.73 12.92
C ALA A 128 2.22 6.63 13.83
N GLU A 129 2.80 6.05 14.88
CA GLU A 129 3.70 6.77 15.78
C GLU A 129 5.02 7.15 15.11
N GLU A 130 5.66 6.23 14.38
CA GLU A 130 6.85 6.51 13.58
C GLU A 130 6.61 7.63 12.54
N MET A 131 5.43 7.62 11.89
CA MET A 131 5.03 8.68 10.98
C MET A 131 4.88 10.01 11.71
N ARG A 132 4.28 10.03 12.90
CA ARG A 132 4.11 11.24 13.72
C ARG A 132 5.47 11.80 14.12
N GLU A 133 6.37 10.97 14.64
CA GLU A 133 7.74 11.35 15.02
C GLU A 133 8.52 11.93 13.84
N ALA A 134 8.40 11.34 12.65
CA ALA A 134 9.07 11.85 11.45
C ALA A 134 8.56 13.25 11.03
N LEU A 135 7.34 13.60 11.40
CA LEU A 135 6.67 14.86 11.02
C LEU A 135 6.73 15.94 12.13
N VAL A 136 7.02 15.58 13.38
CA VAL A 136 7.05 16.54 14.51
C VAL A 136 8.05 17.66 14.24
N GLY A 137 7.57 18.91 14.32
CA GLY A 137 8.40 20.10 14.20
C GLY A 137 8.91 20.42 12.79
N ARG A 138 8.39 19.72 11.76
CA ARG A 138 8.72 20.01 10.36
C ARG A 138 7.74 21.00 9.74
N GLU A 139 8.28 21.92 8.94
CA GLU A 139 7.51 22.78 8.05
C GLU A 139 7.31 22.10 6.68
N GLU A 140 6.45 22.67 5.84
CA GLU A 140 6.20 22.16 4.49
C GLU A 140 7.50 22.05 3.69
N ILE A 141 7.67 20.92 3.01
CA ILE A 141 8.83 20.68 2.15
C ILE A 141 8.58 21.30 0.77
N GLY A 142 9.54 22.10 0.30
CA GLY A 142 9.49 22.72 -1.03
C GLY A 142 10.01 21.82 -2.16
N GLU A 143 10.83 20.82 -1.82
CA GLU A 143 11.46 19.89 -2.77
C GLU A 143 11.31 18.45 -2.30
N PHE A 144 11.63 17.50 -3.19
CA PHE A 144 11.57 16.08 -2.87
C PHE A 144 12.66 15.67 -1.88
N ASP A 145 12.24 15.15 -0.72
CA ASP A 145 13.11 14.59 0.31
C ASP A 145 13.05 13.06 0.24
N GLU A 146 14.16 12.43 -0.18
CA GLU A 146 14.26 10.98 -0.33
C GLU A 146 14.13 10.23 1.01
N GLU A 147 14.63 10.78 2.11
CA GLU A 147 14.54 10.14 3.42
C GLU A 147 13.10 10.13 3.93
N LEU A 148 12.40 11.27 3.80
CA LEU A 148 10.98 11.36 4.14
C LEU A 148 10.13 10.46 3.25
N TYR A 149 10.40 10.44 1.94
CA TYR A 149 9.74 9.52 1.02
C TYR A 149 9.87 8.06 1.47
N ARG A 150 11.08 7.60 1.81
CA ARG A 150 11.32 6.21 2.22
C ARG A 150 10.60 5.85 3.53
N LYS A 151 10.45 6.81 4.44
CA LYS A 151 9.79 6.60 5.73
C LYS A 151 8.26 6.71 5.64
N LEU A 152 7.75 7.67 4.87
CA LEU A 152 6.35 8.04 4.87
C LEU A 152 5.56 7.43 3.72
N ILE A 153 6.18 6.91 2.66
CA ILE A 153 5.46 6.37 1.50
C ILE A 153 5.72 4.87 1.37
N LYS A 154 4.65 4.09 1.49
CA LYS A 154 4.68 2.63 1.35
C LYS A 154 4.53 2.20 -0.11
N GLN A 155 3.57 2.80 -0.81
CA GLN A 155 3.23 2.39 -2.18
C GLN A 155 2.53 3.52 -2.94
N ILE A 156 2.77 3.60 -4.25
CA ILE A 156 2.08 4.56 -5.14
C ILE A 156 1.36 3.76 -6.23
N VAL A 157 0.04 3.92 -6.31
CA VAL A 157 -0.81 3.23 -7.29
C VAL A 157 -1.20 4.22 -8.38
N VAL A 158 -0.77 3.97 -9.61
CA VAL A 158 -0.99 4.84 -10.77
C VAL A 158 -2.21 4.36 -11.55
N TYR A 159 -3.16 5.26 -11.76
CA TYR A 159 -4.38 5.06 -12.53
C TYR A 159 -4.24 5.57 -13.96
N LYS A 160 -5.16 5.16 -14.83
CA LYS A 160 -5.20 5.62 -16.23
C LYS A 160 -5.73 7.05 -16.39
N ASP A 161 -6.45 7.58 -15.41
CA ASP A 161 -7.03 8.94 -15.40
C ASP A 161 -6.01 10.03 -15.00
N ASP A 162 -4.71 9.76 -15.15
CA ASP A 162 -3.61 10.62 -14.69
C ASP A 162 -3.72 11.01 -13.21
N SER A 163 -4.21 10.05 -12.41
CA SER A 163 -4.23 10.16 -10.97
C SER A 163 -3.40 9.06 -10.32
N VAL A 164 -2.93 9.34 -9.11
CA VAL A 164 -2.22 8.41 -8.26
C VAL A 164 -2.88 8.33 -6.91
N ARG A 165 -2.89 7.12 -6.34
CA ARG A 165 -3.19 6.90 -4.93
C ARG A 165 -1.88 6.61 -4.21
N VAL A 166 -1.51 7.50 -3.30
CA VAL A 166 -0.36 7.31 -2.41
C VAL A 166 -0.86 6.59 -1.17
N ILE A 167 -0.22 5.49 -0.82
CA ILE A 167 -0.52 4.68 0.36
C ILE A 167 0.62 4.87 1.36
N PHE A 168 0.27 5.24 2.59
CA PHE A 168 1.18 5.47 3.70
C PHE A 168 1.41 4.18 4.52
N PRO A 169 2.45 4.10 5.37
CA PRO A 169 2.74 2.96 6.23
C PRO A 169 1.57 2.47 7.09
N ASN A 170 0.75 3.39 7.62
CA ASN A 170 -0.47 3.10 8.39
C ASN A 170 -1.67 2.65 7.53
N ASN A 171 -1.47 2.38 6.24
CA ASN A 171 -2.47 2.03 5.22
C ASN A 171 -3.48 3.13 4.88
N ASN A 172 -3.33 4.36 5.41
CA ASN A 172 -4.07 5.49 4.90
C ASN A 172 -3.61 5.83 3.49
N SER A 173 -4.52 6.45 2.74
CA SER A 173 -4.21 6.82 1.37
C SER A 173 -4.89 8.10 0.95
N ILE A 174 -4.25 8.77 0.01
CA ILE A 174 -4.78 9.99 -0.61
C ILE A 174 -4.71 9.84 -2.12
N LYS A 175 -5.67 10.45 -2.82
CA LYS A 175 -5.68 10.54 -4.29
C LYS A 175 -5.15 11.92 -4.70
N ILE A 176 -4.23 11.94 -5.66
CA ILE A 176 -3.62 13.14 -6.23
C ILE A 176 -3.71 13.03 -7.76
N GLY A 177 -4.11 14.09 -8.45
CA GLY A 177 -4.00 14.20 -9.91
C GLY A 177 -2.62 14.75 -10.27
N TYR A 178 -2.00 14.22 -11.32
CA TYR A 178 -0.67 14.66 -11.78
C TYR A 178 -0.64 15.17 -13.23
N ARG A 179 -1.81 15.35 -13.86
CA ARG A 179 -1.90 15.83 -15.24
C ARG A 179 -1.37 17.26 -15.40
N ASP A 180 -1.57 18.11 -14.39
CA ASP A 180 -1.21 19.53 -14.41
C ASP A 180 0.07 19.83 -13.59
N LEU A 181 0.81 18.78 -13.22
CA LEU A 181 2.10 18.82 -12.52
C LEU A 181 3.26 18.77 -13.53
#